data_AF-A0AAD9IVZ4-F1
#
_entry.id   AF-A0AAD9IVZ4-F1
#
_cell.length_a   1.000
_cell.length_b   1.000
_cell.length_c   1.000
_cell.angle_alpha   90.00
_cell.angle_beta   90.00
_cell.angle_gamma   90.00
#
_symmetry.space_group_name_H-M   'P 1'
#
loop_
_entity.id
_entity.type
_entity.pdbx_description
1 polymer ?
#
loop_
_entity_poly.entity_id
_entity_poly.type
_entity_poly.pdbx_seq_one_letter_code
_entity_poly.pdbx_strand_id
1 'polypeptide(L)'
;MEAHDGETRFAEYVGFSIDDESTNYALRLEAYIDTSTAGDSLSGHKDNAFSTKDVDHDTYPRSCSNLFHGAWWYTDCHSSNLNGRYYQQGESVPYATGLVWNSWTGYYKSLKKVTMKVRPAAFTPGEDILFVRSFVRSFVRSFVRSFVRSFVRSFVRSFVRSFVRSFVRSFVRSFVRSFVRSFVRSFVRSFVRSFVRSFVRSFVRSFVRSFVRSFVRSFVRSFVRSFVRSFVRSFVRSFVRSFVRSFVRSFVRSFVRSFVRSFVRSFVRSFVRSFVRSFVRSFVRSFVRSFVRSFVRSFVRSFVRSFVRSFVRSFVRSFVRSFVRSFVRSFVRSFVR
;
A
#
# COMPACT_ATOMS: atom_id res chain seq x y z
N MET A 1 6.85 -59.46 56.13
CA MET A 1 8.04 -59.49 55.26
C MET A 1 7.77 -60.46 54.12
N GLU A 2 8.34 -60.21 52.94
CA GLU A 2 8.16 -61.02 51.73
C GLU A 2 9.54 -61.33 51.12
N ALA A 3 9.79 -62.60 50.81
CA ALA A 3 10.98 -63.07 50.10
C ALA A 3 10.76 -63.02 48.57
N HIS A 4 11.83 -63.20 47.79
CA HIS A 4 11.76 -63.10 46.33
C HIS A 4 11.03 -64.27 45.65
N ASP A 5 10.85 -65.39 46.35
CA ASP A 5 10.02 -66.53 45.93
C ASP A 5 8.52 -66.33 46.23
N GLY A 6 8.16 -65.21 46.88
CA GLY A 6 6.79 -64.85 47.25
C GLY A 6 6.33 -65.37 48.61
N GLU A 7 7.17 -66.12 49.35
CA GLU A 7 6.85 -66.51 50.72
C GLU A 7 6.74 -65.26 51.61
N THR A 8 5.73 -65.23 52.49
CA THR A 8 5.57 -64.15 53.45
C THR A 8 5.64 -64.67 54.88
N ARG A 9 6.40 -63.95 55.71
CA ARG A 9 6.55 -64.24 57.14
C ARG A 9 6.45 -62.96 57.96
N PHE A 10 6.13 -63.10 59.24
CA PHE A 10 6.04 -61.96 60.16
C PHE A 10 6.78 -62.24 61.46
N ALA A 11 7.20 -61.16 62.11
CA ALA A 11 7.72 -61.13 63.46
C ALA A 11 6.91 -60.09 64.25
N GLU A 12 6.40 -60.49 65.40
CA GLU A 12 5.61 -59.66 66.29
C GLU A 12 6.29 -59.60 67.66
N TYR A 13 6.24 -58.40 68.25
CA TYR A 13 6.87 -58.09 69.53
C TYR A 13 5.89 -57.34 70.42
N VAL A 14 5.93 -57.64 71.71
CA VAL A 14 5.18 -56.93 72.76
C VAL A 14 6.08 -55.87 73.40
N GLY A 15 5.47 -54.80 73.91
CA GLY A 15 6.20 -53.76 74.63
C GLY A 15 7.17 -52.98 73.76
N PHE A 16 6.83 -52.78 72.47
CA PHE A 16 7.63 -51.94 71.58
C PHE A 16 7.50 -50.48 71.99
N SER A 17 8.62 -49.85 72.31
CA SER A 17 8.73 -48.39 72.38
C SER A 17 10.08 -47.92 71.85
N ILE A 18 10.14 -46.65 71.49
CA ILE A 18 11.37 -45.95 71.13
C ILE A 18 11.49 -44.82 72.14
N ASP A 19 12.62 -44.76 72.82
CA ASP A 19 12.88 -43.70 73.78
C ASP A 19 13.13 -42.36 73.07
N ASP A 20 13.28 -41.29 73.84
CA ASP A 20 13.56 -39.96 73.28
C ASP A 20 15.04 -39.79 72.85
N GLU A 21 15.32 -38.61 72.30
CA GLU A 21 16.65 -38.23 71.80
C GLU A 21 17.74 -38.28 72.88
N SER A 22 17.41 -38.12 74.17
CA SER A 22 18.40 -38.14 75.25
C SER A 22 19.08 -39.50 75.43
N THR A 23 18.40 -40.55 74.97
CA THR A 23 18.91 -41.94 74.92
C THR A 23 19.24 -42.37 73.49
N ASN A 24 19.31 -41.42 72.55
CA ASN A 24 19.54 -41.66 71.13
C ASN A 24 18.50 -42.60 70.51
N TYR A 25 17.22 -42.43 70.88
CA TYR A 25 16.11 -43.22 70.33
C TYR A 25 16.28 -44.73 70.54
N ALA A 26 16.71 -45.13 71.74
CA ALA A 26 16.95 -46.53 72.07
C ALA A 26 15.70 -47.40 71.84
N LEU A 27 15.90 -48.58 71.27
CA LEU A 27 14.82 -49.55 71.02
C LEU A 27 14.47 -50.28 72.31
N ARG A 28 13.20 -50.23 72.72
CA ARG A 28 12.68 -51.06 73.81
C ARG A 28 11.76 -52.14 73.26
N LEU A 29 11.97 -53.35 73.75
CA LEU A 29 11.19 -54.54 73.44
C LEU A 29 10.99 -55.35 74.72
N GLU A 30 9.80 -55.87 74.95
CA GLU A 30 9.56 -56.79 76.08
C GLU A 30 9.81 -58.24 75.67
N ALA A 31 9.05 -58.74 74.69
CA ALA A 31 9.11 -60.13 74.28
C ALA A 31 8.79 -60.32 72.79
N TYR A 32 9.41 -61.32 72.17
CA TYR A 32 9.02 -61.87 70.87
C TYR A 32 7.80 -62.78 71.04
N ILE A 33 6.85 -62.70 70.10
CA ILE A 33 5.62 -63.50 70.13
C ILE A 33 5.80 -64.85 69.43
N ASP A 34 5.48 -65.93 70.12
CA ASP A 34 5.67 -67.31 69.63
C ASP A 34 4.87 -67.67 68.36
N THR A 35 3.78 -66.98 68.07
CA THR A 35 3.01 -67.19 66.82
C THR A 35 3.69 -66.60 65.58
N SER A 36 4.79 -65.88 65.76
CA SER A 36 5.58 -65.28 64.69
C SER A 36 6.30 -66.34 63.85
N THR A 37 6.36 -66.13 62.54
CA THR A 37 6.88 -67.13 61.59
C THR A 37 8.29 -66.83 61.06
N ALA A 38 8.77 -65.59 61.17
CA ALA A 38 10.06 -65.17 60.60
C ALA A 38 11.29 -65.49 61.47
N GLY A 39 11.07 -66.02 62.67
CA GLY A 39 12.11 -66.13 63.70
C GLY A 39 12.49 -64.74 64.26
N ASP A 40 13.22 -64.76 65.38
CA ASP A 40 13.60 -63.53 66.07
C ASP A 40 14.97 -63.01 65.61
N SER A 41 14.97 -61.88 64.91
CA SER A 41 16.19 -61.16 64.51
C SER A 41 16.25 -59.74 65.07
N LEU A 42 15.31 -59.33 65.95
CA LEU A 42 15.26 -57.96 66.48
C LEU A 42 15.50 -57.91 67.99
N SER A 43 15.20 -58.96 68.77
CA SER A 43 15.44 -58.90 70.22
C SER A 43 16.91 -58.67 70.58
N GLY A 44 17.86 -59.11 69.75
CA GLY A 44 19.29 -58.82 69.94
C GLY A 44 19.63 -57.33 69.80
N HIS A 45 18.75 -56.53 69.21
CA HIS A 45 18.89 -55.09 69.06
C HIS A 45 18.24 -54.30 70.21
N LYS A 46 17.57 -54.99 71.14
CA LYS A 46 16.93 -54.39 72.31
C LYS A 46 17.95 -53.57 73.10
N ASP A 47 17.48 -52.44 73.63
CA ASP A 47 18.19 -51.47 74.45
C ASP A 47 19.35 -50.72 73.76
N ASN A 48 19.58 -50.98 72.48
CA ASN A 48 20.61 -50.28 71.71
C ASN A 48 20.07 -48.96 71.13
N ALA A 49 20.97 -47.98 71.06
CA ALA A 49 20.73 -46.68 70.47
C ALA A 49 20.59 -46.78 68.95
N PHE A 50 19.90 -45.81 68.35
CA PHE A 50 19.77 -45.72 66.91
C PHE A 50 21.02 -45.08 66.32
N SER A 51 21.68 -45.76 65.38
CA SER A 51 22.85 -45.24 64.65
C SER A 51 22.48 -44.88 63.22
N THR A 52 22.98 -43.74 62.76
CA THR A 52 22.81 -43.24 61.39
C THR A 52 24.19 -43.15 60.72
N LYS A 53 24.22 -42.75 59.44
CA LYS A 53 25.47 -42.61 58.68
C LYS A 53 26.44 -41.59 59.31
N ASP A 54 25.88 -40.56 59.92
CA ASP A 54 26.55 -39.37 60.45
C ASP A 54 26.74 -39.39 61.96
N VAL A 55 26.02 -40.25 62.68
CA VAL A 55 26.14 -40.39 64.14
C VAL A 55 26.21 -41.86 64.51
N ASP A 56 27.31 -42.26 65.14
CA ASP A 56 27.62 -43.63 65.51
C ASP A 56 27.34 -43.86 67.00
N HIS A 57 26.37 -44.73 67.29
CA HIS A 57 25.99 -45.17 68.63
C HIS A 57 26.02 -46.69 68.78
N ASP A 58 26.63 -47.39 67.82
CA ASP A 58 26.72 -48.85 67.86
C ASP A 58 27.90 -49.32 68.73
N THR A 59 28.01 -50.63 68.96
CA THR A 59 29.05 -51.20 69.83
C THR A 59 30.27 -51.71 69.05
N TYR A 60 30.28 -51.57 67.72
CA TYR A 60 31.36 -52.05 66.87
C TYR A 60 32.46 -50.98 66.72
N PRO A 61 33.76 -51.33 66.60
CA PRO A 61 34.82 -50.32 66.45
C PRO A 61 34.75 -49.49 65.16
N ARG A 62 33.88 -49.85 64.22
CA ARG A 62 33.63 -49.11 62.98
C ARG A 62 32.13 -48.88 62.87
N SER A 63 31.73 -47.78 62.26
CA SER A 63 30.32 -47.47 62.06
C SER A 63 29.58 -48.53 61.23
N CYS A 64 28.68 -49.28 61.89
CA CYS A 64 27.86 -50.33 61.28
C CYS A 64 26.90 -49.77 60.23
N SER A 65 26.35 -48.58 60.46
CA SER A 65 25.48 -47.88 59.51
C SER A 65 26.21 -47.54 58.20
N ASN A 66 27.52 -47.28 58.26
CA ASN A 66 28.36 -47.05 57.09
C ASN A 66 28.69 -48.37 56.38
N LEU A 67 28.99 -49.44 57.13
CA LEU A 67 29.36 -50.75 56.57
C LEU A 67 28.18 -51.48 55.93
N PHE A 68 27.03 -51.51 56.62
CA PHE A 68 25.87 -52.32 56.22
C PHE A 68 24.73 -51.50 55.61
N HIS A 69 24.87 -50.18 55.59
CA HIS A 69 23.93 -49.22 55.01
C HIS A 69 22.56 -49.21 55.70
N GLY A 70 21.97 -48.02 55.81
CA GLY A 70 20.74 -47.83 56.54
C GLY A 70 21.00 -47.37 57.97
N ALA A 71 20.01 -46.70 58.54
CA ALA A 71 20.02 -46.37 59.95
C ALA A 71 19.25 -47.45 60.71
N TRP A 72 19.82 -47.96 61.79
CA TRP A 72 19.26 -49.06 62.55
C TRP A 72 19.75 -49.03 63.99
N TRP A 73 19.11 -49.82 64.86
CA TRP A 73 19.56 -50.06 66.23
C TRP A 73 20.73 -51.05 66.22
N TYR A 74 21.86 -50.67 65.66
CA TYR A 74 23.00 -51.58 65.48
C TYR A 74 23.62 -51.99 66.83
N THR A 75 24.21 -53.19 66.83
CA THR A 75 25.02 -53.78 67.91
C THR A 75 26.44 -54.02 67.38
N ASP A 76 26.84 -55.26 67.16
CA ASP A 76 28.08 -55.67 66.47
C ASP A 76 27.78 -56.73 65.39
N CYS A 77 27.32 -56.36 64.20
CA CYS A 77 26.63 -55.11 63.88
C CYS A 77 25.12 -55.31 63.88
N HIS A 78 24.60 -56.39 63.29
CA HIS A 78 23.16 -56.63 63.25
C HIS A 78 22.81 -58.08 62.98
N SER A 79 21.67 -58.53 63.50
CA SER A 79 20.95 -59.72 63.04
C SER A 79 19.72 -59.38 62.18
N SER A 80 19.27 -58.14 62.22
CA SER A 80 18.30 -57.57 61.29
C SER A 80 18.72 -56.18 60.81
N ASN A 81 18.38 -55.85 59.57
CA ASN A 81 18.48 -54.49 59.06
C ASN A 81 17.42 -54.30 57.97
N LEU A 82 16.22 -53.86 58.38
CA LEU A 82 15.12 -53.62 57.44
C LEU A 82 15.24 -52.25 56.73
N ASN A 83 16.28 -51.48 57.04
CA ASN A 83 16.61 -50.20 56.41
C ASN A 83 17.85 -50.28 55.50
N GLY A 84 18.35 -51.50 55.25
CA GLY A 84 19.47 -51.75 54.36
C GLY A 84 19.16 -51.48 52.90
N ARG A 85 20.15 -51.72 52.04
CA ARG A 85 20.03 -51.49 50.60
C ARG A 85 19.00 -52.43 49.99
N TYR A 86 18.16 -51.89 49.12
CA TYR A 86 17.24 -52.72 48.36
C TYR A 86 17.94 -53.42 47.18
N TYR A 87 17.81 -54.75 47.10
CA TYR A 87 18.35 -55.56 46.00
C TYR A 87 17.23 -56.17 45.17
N GLN A 88 17.12 -55.78 43.90
CA GLN A 88 16.03 -56.24 43.01
C GLN A 88 16.03 -57.75 42.76
N GLN A 89 17.21 -58.36 42.71
CA GLN A 89 17.39 -59.81 42.48
C GLN A 89 17.36 -60.63 43.79
N GLY A 90 17.27 -59.98 44.95
CA GLY A 90 17.23 -60.65 46.25
C GLY A 90 18.59 -61.14 46.76
N GLU A 91 19.67 -61.01 46.01
CA GLU A 91 21.03 -61.30 46.51
C GLU A 91 21.57 -60.11 47.29
N SER A 92 21.93 -60.31 48.56
CA SER A 92 22.59 -59.30 49.39
C SER A 92 24.11 -59.41 49.23
N VAL A 93 24.61 -58.96 48.07
CA VAL A 93 26.04 -58.88 47.77
C VAL A 93 26.40 -57.40 47.57
N PRO A 94 27.29 -56.81 48.39
CA PRO A 94 28.11 -57.41 49.46
C PRO A 94 27.34 -57.92 50.69
N TYR A 95 27.96 -58.83 51.47
CA TYR A 95 27.39 -59.53 52.64
C TYR A 95 26.61 -58.60 53.59
N ALA A 96 25.39 -59.00 53.94
CA ALA A 96 24.53 -58.36 54.96
C ALA A 96 24.20 -56.87 54.75
N THR A 97 24.38 -56.33 53.55
CA THR A 97 24.05 -54.92 53.23
C THR A 97 22.60 -54.72 52.78
N GLY A 98 21.86 -55.80 52.55
CA GLY A 98 20.49 -55.79 52.05
C GLY A 98 19.41 -55.53 53.10
N LEU A 99 18.15 -55.79 52.75
CA LEU A 99 17.05 -55.89 53.72
C LEU A 99 17.14 -57.24 54.45
N VAL A 100 17.82 -57.25 55.59
CA VAL A 100 18.21 -58.49 56.29
C VAL A 100 17.26 -58.85 57.42
N TRP A 101 16.88 -60.13 57.47
CA TRP A 101 16.27 -60.79 58.63
C TRP A 101 16.91 -62.18 58.80
N ASN A 102 17.97 -62.26 59.60
CA ASN A 102 18.89 -63.40 59.61
C ASN A 102 18.21 -64.74 59.93
N SER A 103 17.30 -64.76 60.90
CA SER A 103 16.60 -65.97 61.34
C SER A 103 15.71 -66.62 60.26
N TRP A 104 15.43 -65.92 59.16
CA TRP A 104 14.64 -66.47 58.04
C TRP A 104 15.48 -66.62 56.77
N THR A 105 15.99 -65.52 56.22
CA THR A 105 16.65 -65.53 54.89
C THR A 105 18.18 -65.53 54.98
N GLY A 106 18.74 -65.41 56.19
CA GLY A 106 20.17 -65.23 56.41
C GLY A 106 20.67 -63.88 55.90
N TYR A 107 22.00 -63.76 55.79
CA TYR A 107 22.69 -62.51 55.45
C TYR A 107 23.00 -62.31 53.95
N TYR A 108 22.90 -63.37 53.15
CA TYR A 108 23.18 -63.34 51.70
C TYR A 108 21.93 -63.12 50.85
N LYS A 109 20.75 -63.13 51.46
CA LYS A 109 19.48 -62.85 50.79
C LYS A 109 18.83 -61.60 51.38
N SER A 110 18.47 -60.68 50.50
CA SER A 110 17.68 -59.50 50.81
C SER A 110 16.20 -59.82 50.65
N LEU A 111 15.37 -59.30 51.55
CA LEU A 111 13.93 -59.33 51.41
C LEU A 111 13.46 -58.48 50.24
N LYS A 112 12.33 -58.86 49.64
CA LYS A 112 11.66 -58.14 48.55
C LYS A 112 10.73 -57.06 49.08
N LYS A 113 10.10 -57.28 50.24
CA LYS A 113 9.19 -56.31 50.86
C LYS A 113 9.23 -56.39 52.37
N VAL A 114 9.29 -55.23 52.99
CA VAL A 114 9.25 -55.06 54.45
C VAL A 114 8.14 -54.08 54.82
N THR A 115 7.51 -54.30 55.96
CA THR A 115 6.49 -53.39 56.50
C THR A 115 6.53 -53.49 58.02
N MET A 116 6.85 -52.38 58.68
CA MET A 116 6.83 -52.25 60.13
C MET A 116 5.57 -51.48 60.51
N LYS A 117 4.83 -52.00 61.50
CA LYS A 117 3.57 -51.41 61.96
C LYS A 117 3.49 -51.54 63.48
N VAL A 118 2.91 -50.55 64.13
CA VAL A 118 2.67 -50.54 65.58
C VAL A 118 1.17 -50.41 65.84
N ARG A 119 0.73 -51.00 66.96
CA ARG A 119 -0.65 -50.94 67.41
C ARG A 119 -0.66 -50.84 68.94
N PRO A 120 -1.52 -50.00 69.56
CA PRO A 120 -1.66 -49.98 71.01
C PRO A 120 -2.01 -51.37 71.55
N ALA A 121 -1.39 -51.76 72.67
CA ALA A 121 -1.66 -53.07 73.30
C ALA A 121 -3.13 -53.23 73.69
N ALA A 122 -3.80 -52.14 74.09
CA ALA A 122 -5.21 -52.13 74.48
C ALA A 122 -6.20 -52.08 73.32
N PHE A 123 -5.74 -52.20 72.06
CA PHE A 123 -6.64 -52.11 70.91
C PHE A 123 -7.64 -53.27 70.86
N THR A 124 -8.92 -52.95 71.03
CA THR A 124 -10.06 -53.87 70.83
C THR A 124 -10.72 -53.57 69.48
N PRO A 125 -10.82 -54.55 68.55
CA PRO A 125 -11.53 -54.34 67.30
C PRO A 125 -13.03 -54.09 67.55
N GLY A 126 -13.51 -52.86 67.39
CA GLY A 126 -14.94 -52.52 67.39
C GLY A 126 -15.32 -51.22 68.09
N GLU A 127 -14.61 -50.80 69.14
CA GLU A 127 -14.97 -49.63 69.96
C GLU A 127 -14.42 -48.30 69.40
N ASP A 128 -13.43 -48.34 68.51
CA ASP A 128 -12.65 -47.17 68.08
C ASP A 128 -13.15 -46.40 66.85
N ILE A 129 -14.25 -46.82 66.20
CA ILE A 129 -14.79 -46.09 65.04
C ILE A 129 -15.21 -44.66 65.41
N LEU A 130 -15.74 -44.47 66.62
CA LEU A 130 -16.18 -43.16 67.11
C LEU A 130 -14.99 -42.26 67.49
N PHE A 131 -13.94 -42.84 68.08
CA PHE A 131 -12.69 -42.13 68.39
C PHE A 131 -12.03 -41.63 67.10
N VAL A 132 -11.84 -42.52 66.12
CA VAL A 132 -11.23 -42.15 64.82
C VAL A 132 -12.02 -41.02 64.16
N ARG A 133 -13.36 -41.10 64.14
CA ARG A 133 -14.21 -40.09 63.51
C ARG A 133 -14.14 -38.73 64.22
N SER A 134 -14.09 -38.74 65.55
CA SER A 134 -13.94 -37.55 66.41
C SER A 134 -12.56 -36.91 66.23
N PHE A 135 -11.50 -37.70 66.38
CA PHE A 135 -10.12 -37.27 66.27
C PHE A 135 -9.83 -36.70 64.89
N VAL A 136 -10.20 -37.43 63.82
CA VAL A 136 -10.01 -36.96 62.44
C VAL A 136 -10.74 -35.64 62.22
N ARG A 137 -11.99 -35.49 62.66
CA ARG A 137 -12.74 -34.23 62.49
C ARG A 137 -12.07 -33.07 63.23
N SER A 138 -11.64 -33.27 64.47
CA SER A 138 -10.96 -32.27 65.30
C SER A 138 -9.60 -31.88 64.71
N PHE A 139 -8.75 -32.87 64.48
CA PHE A 139 -7.41 -32.71 63.95
C PHE A 139 -7.43 -32.06 62.57
N VAL A 140 -8.24 -32.56 61.64
CA VAL A 140 -8.36 -31.98 60.29
C VAL A 140 -8.85 -30.54 60.40
N ARG A 141 -9.84 -30.22 61.25
CA ARG A 141 -10.33 -28.84 61.36
C ARG A 141 -9.26 -27.89 61.92
N SER A 142 -8.52 -28.31 62.94
CA SER A 142 -7.44 -27.54 63.57
C SER A 142 -6.26 -27.35 62.61
N PHE A 143 -5.72 -28.47 62.13
CA PHE A 143 -4.56 -28.53 61.26
C PHE A 143 -4.83 -27.82 59.94
N VAL A 144 -5.95 -28.12 59.26
CA VAL A 144 -6.28 -27.42 58.00
C VAL A 144 -6.43 -25.93 58.25
N ARG A 145 -7.10 -25.51 59.32
CA ARG A 145 -7.33 -24.08 59.56
C ARG A 145 -6.05 -23.31 59.91
N SER A 146 -5.08 -23.91 60.60
CA SER A 146 -3.83 -23.23 60.94
C SER A 146 -2.77 -23.40 59.86
N PHE A 147 -2.50 -24.65 59.46
CA PHE A 147 -1.45 -24.99 58.50
C PHE A 147 -1.81 -24.52 57.10
N VAL A 148 -3.00 -24.87 56.57
CA VAL A 148 -3.38 -24.41 55.21
C VAL A 148 -3.47 -22.89 55.20
N ARG A 149 -3.99 -22.25 56.26
CA ARG A 149 -4.04 -20.78 56.30
C ARG A 149 -2.66 -20.12 56.37
N SER A 150 -1.70 -20.66 57.11
CA SER A 150 -0.36 -20.06 57.22
C SER A 150 0.51 -20.42 56.01
N PHE A 151 0.55 -21.72 55.66
CA PHE A 151 1.35 -22.25 54.57
C PHE A 151 0.84 -21.75 53.23
N VAL A 152 -0.45 -21.92 52.90
CA VAL A 152 -0.98 -21.41 51.62
C VAL A 152 -0.82 -19.90 51.55
N ARG A 153 -1.08 -19.15 52.63
CA ARG A 153 -0.91 -17.70 52.59
C ARG A 153 0.54 -17.27 52.44
N SER A 154 1.50 -17.97 53.02
CA SER A 154 2.93 -17.69 52.88
C SER A 154 3.44 -18.13 51.51
N PHE A 155 3.25 -19.42 51.19
CA PHE A 155 3.71 -20.07 49.98
C PHE A 155 3.04 -19.47 48.75
N VAL A 156 1.71 -19.38 48.68
CA VAL A 156 1.05 -18.76 47.52
C VAL A 156 1.47 -17.30 47.40
N ARG A 157 1.56 -16.54 48.50
CA ARG A 157 1.97 -15.13 48.41
C ARG A 157 3.43 -14.96 47.97
N SER A 158 4.35 -15.85 48.34
CA SER A 158 5.75 -15.75 47.92
C SER A 158 5.95 -16.37 46.54
N PHE A 159 5.49 -17.61 46.35
CA PHE A 159 5.61 -18.38 45.13
C PHE A 159 4.82 -17.73 43.98
N VAL A 160 3.53 -17.46 44.13
CA VAL A 160 2.75 -16.83 43.05
C VAL A 160 3.29 -15.43 42.77
N ARG A 161 3.63 -14.64 43.79
CA ARG A 161 4.16 -13.29 43.56
C ARG A 161 5.55 -13.31 42.93
N SER A 162 6.38 -14.31 43.21
CA SER A 162 7.72 -14.49 42.61
C SER A 162 7.60 -15.08 41.21
N PHE A 163 7.01 -16.27 41.11
CA PHE A 163 6.84 -17.04 39.90
C PHE A 163 5.99 -16.31 38.88
N VAL A 164 4.78 -15.84 39.22
CA VAL A 164 3.96 -15.09 38.25
C VAL A 164 4.66 -13.79 37.85
N ARG A 165 5.31 -13.08 38.78
CA ARG A 165 6.02 -11.85 38.43
C ARG A 165 7.25 -12.10 37.57
N SER A 166 7.98 -13.20 37.74
CA SER A 166 9.16 -13.51 36.94
C SER A 166 8.78 -14.15 35.62
N PHE A 167 7.95 -15.20 35.67
CA PHE A 167 7.48 -15.97 34.53
C PHE A 167 6.59 -15.13 33.63
N VAL A 168 5.52 -14.50 34.13
CA VAL A 168 4.66 -13.68 33.27
C VAL A 168 5.45 -12.50 32.71
N ARG A 169 6.29 -11.84 33.52
CA ARG A 169 7.08 -10.70 33.03
C ARG A 169 8.18 -11.09 32.05
N SER A 170 8.73 -12.30 32.11
CA SER A 170 9.75 -12.76 31.15
C SER A 170 9.09 -13.41 29.94
N PHE A 171 8.18 -14.37 30.15
CA PHE A 171 7.49 -15.12 29.13
C PHE A 171 6.53 -14.25 28.34
N VAL A 172 5.59 -13.53 28.97
CA VAL A 172 4.67 -12.66 28.22
C VAL A 172 5.46 -11.56 27.52
N ARG A 173 6.48 -10.98 28.16
CA ARG A 173 7.29 -9.95 27.50
C ARG A 173 8.12 -10.51 26.34
N SER A 174 8.68 -11.71 26.42
CA SER A 174 9.46 -12.30 25.33
C SER A 174 8.55 -12.85 24.24
N PHE A 175 7.52 -13.59 24.60
CA PHE A 175 6.55 -14.20 23.70
C PHE A 175 5.74 -13.12 22.99
N VAL A 176 5.08 -12.20 23.70
CA VAL A 176 4.31 -11.12 23.04
C VAL A 176 5.25 -10.26 22.20
N ARG A 177 6.44 -9.89 22.69
CA ARG A 177 7.37 -9.09 21.87
C ARG A 177 7.92 -9.85 20.67
N SER A 178 8.10 -11.17 20.74
CA SER A 178 8.56 -12.00 19.63
C SER A 178 7.42 -12.24 18.65
N PHE A 179 6.32 -12.82 19.14
CA PHE A 179 5.15 -13.22 18.38
C PHE A 179 4.43 -12.02 17.78
N VAL A 180 4.06 -10.99 18.55
CA VAL A 180 3.40 -9.80 17.99
C VAL A 180 4.33 -9.11 17.01
N ARG A 181 5.63 -8.98 17.32
CA ARG A 181 6.56 -8.33 16.40
C ARG A 181 6.85 -9.15 15.15
N SER A 182 6.79 -10.48 15.19
CA SER A 182 7.00 -11.31 14.00
C SER A 182 5.71 -11.44 13.21
N PHE A 183 4.60 -11.77 13.87
CA PHE A 183 3.29 -11.98 13.28
C PHE A 183 2.69 -10.67 12.77
N VAL A 184 2.57 -9.62 13.59
CA VAL A 184 2.03 -8.34 13.11
C VAL A 184 2.94 -7.77 12.03
N ARG A 185 4.26 -7.85 12.17
CA ARG A 185 5.16 -7.34 11.13
C ARG A 185 5.12 -8.17 9.87
N SER A 186 4.96 -9.49 9.90
CA SER A 186 4.87 -10.30 8.67
C SER A 186 3.48 -10.18 8.06
N PHE A 187 2.43 -10.30 8.86
CA PHE A 187 1.04 -10.25 8.44
C PHE A 187 0.65 -8.86 7.94
N VAL A 188 0.89 -7.79 8.71
CA VAL A 188 0.58 -6.42 8.24
C VAL A 188 1.44 -6.09 7.02
N ARG A 189 2.73 -6.45 7.01
CA ARG A 189 3.59 -6.17 5.85
C ARG A 189 3.23 -7.00 4.63
N SER A 190 2.72 -8.22 4.77
CA SER A 190 2.32 -9.04 3.63
C SER A 190 0.91 -8.69 3.18
N PHE A 191 -0.04 -8.65 4.11
CA PHE A 191 -1.45 -8.39 3.86
C PHE A 191 -1.68 -6.94 3.42
N VAL A 192 -1.24 -5.94 4.19
CA VAL A 192 -1.43 -4.52 3.79
C VAL A 192 -0.67 -4.24 2.50
N ARG A 193 0.56 -4.73 2.35
CA ARG A 193 1.31 -4.49 1.10
C ARG A 193 0.69 -5.22 -0.08
N SER A 194 0.14 -6.41 0.08
CA SER A 194 -0.54 -7.16 -1.00
C SER A 194 -1.89 -6.54 -1.32
N PHE A 195 -2.72 -6.34 -0.31
CA PHE A 195 -4.07 -5.80 -0.43
C PHE A 195 -4.07 -4.35 -0.90
N VAL A 196 -3.32 -3.44 -0.25
CA VAL A 196 -3.24 -2.04 -0.72
C VAL A 196 -2.64 -1.99 -2.12
N ARG A 197 -1.58 -2.76 -2.40
CA ARG A 197 -1.00 -2.77 -3.74
C ARG A 197 -1.94 -3.36 -4.79
N SER A 198 -2.72 -4.40 -4.49
CA SER A 198 -3.64 -5.00 -5.47
C SER A 198 -4.90 -4.15 -5.61
N PHE A 199 -5.51 -3.74 -4.50
CA PHE A 199 -6.74 -2.97 -4.46
C PHE A 199 -6.52 -1.56 -4.97
N VAL A 200 -5.56 -0.79 -4.44
CA VAL A 200 -5.30 0.58 -4.93
C VAL A 200 -4.85 0.53 -6.38
N ARG A 201 -3.98 -0.41 -6.77
CA ARG A 201 -3.57 -0.50 -8.18
C ARG A 201 -4.71 -0.89 -9.10
N SER A 202 -5.58 -1.82 -8.70
CA SER A 202 -6.73 -2.23 -9.51
C SER A 202 -7.79 -1.14 -9.57
N PHE A 203 -8.18 -0.60 -8.41
CA PHE A 203 -9.19 0.43 -8.28
C PHE A 203 -8.75 1.74 -8.92
N VAL A 204 -7.57 2.28 -8.59
CA VAL A 204 -7.07 3.53 -9.21
C VAL A 204 -6.86 3.32 -10.70
N ARG A 205 -6.24 2.21 -11.13
CA ARG A 205 -6.05 1.97 -12.57
C ARG A 205 -7.36 1.77 -13.31
N SER A 206 -8.37 1.13 -12.72
CA SER A 206 -9.68 0.93 -13.36
C SER A 206 -10.48 2.23 -13.35
N PHE A 207 -10.65 2.83 -12.17
CA PHE A 207 -11.46 4.01 -11.96
C PHE A 207 -10.86 5.24 -12.64
N VAL A 208 -9.59 5.57 -12.39
CA VAL A 208 -8.96 6.75 -13.03
C VAL A 208 -8.90 6.55 -14.53
N ARG A 209 -8.54 5.35 -15.02
CA ARG A 209 -8.49 5.12 -16.47
C ARG A 209 -9.87 5.17 -17.10
N SER A 210 -10.90 4.65 -16.46
CA SER A 210 -12.28 4.67 -16.98
C SER A 210 -12.87 6.09 -16.90
N PHE A 211 -12.78 6.72 -15.73
CA PHE A 211 -13.31 8.05 -15.46
C PHE A 211 -12.58 9.12 -16.25
N VAL A 212 -11.24 9.20 -16.20
CA VAL A 212 -10.48 10.20 -16.98
C VAL A 212 -10.67 9.95 -18.47
N ARG A 213 -10.62 8.70 -18.95
CA ARG A 213 -10.86 8.43 -20.37
C ARG A 213 -12.28 8.79 -20.79
N SER A 214 -13.29 8.50 -19.98
CA SER A 214 -14.69 8.83 -20.27
C SER A 214 -14.91 10.33 -20.24
N PHE A 215 -14.56 10.97 -19.12
CA PHE A 215 -14.78 12.38 -18.86
C PHE A 215 -13.95 13.26 -19.79
N VAL A 216 -12.63 13.05 -19.90
CA VAL A 216 -11.78 13.86 -20.80
C VAL A 216 -12.21 13.63 -22.24
N ARG A 217 -12.48 12.39 -22.67
CA ARG A 217 -12.93 12.15 -24.05
C ARG A 217 -14.29 12.77 -24.33
N SER A 218 -15.23 12.72 -23.39
CA SER A 218 -16.57 13.30 -23.55
C SER A 218 -16.52 14.82 -23.52
N PHE A 219 -15.90 15.39 -22.48
CA PHE A 219 -15.80 16.82 -22.26
C PHE A 219 -14.93 17.50 -23.30
N VAL A 220 -13.71 17.01 -23.57
CA VAL A 220 -12.85 17.61 -24.61
C VAL A 220 -13.51 17.48 -25.97
N ARG A 221 -14.10 16.32 -26.30
CA ARG A 221 -14.80 16.17 -27.59
C ARG A 221 -16.02 17.08 -27.68
N SER A 222 -16.82 17.25 -26.63
CA SER A 222 -18.03 18.09 -26.67
C SER A 222 -17.66 19.57 -26.66
N PHE A 223 -16.77 19.98 -25.76
CA PHE A 223 -16.32 21.35 -25.60
C PHE A 223 -15.52 21.82 -26.80
N VAL A 224 -14.47 21.10 -27.21
CA VAL A 224 -13.67 21.49 -28.39
C VAL A 224 -14.55 21.48 -29.63
N ARG A 225 -15.40 20.47 -29.83
CA ARG A 225 -16.28 20.45 -31.01
C ARG A 225 -17.30 21.58 -30.98
N SER A 226 -17.88 21.92 -29.82
CA SER A 226 -18.86 23.01 -29.71
C SER A 226 -18.21 24.38 -29.82
N PHE A 227 -17.14 24.61 -29.05
CA PHE A 227 -16.40 25.86 -29.02
C PHE A 227 -15.70 26.14 -30.34
N VAL A 228 -14.90 25.21 -30.87
CA VAL A 228 -14.23 25.41 -32.16
C VAL A 228 -15.26 25.58 -33.27
N ARG A 229 -16.33 24.76 -33.31
CA ARG A 229 -17.35 24.92 -34.35
C ARG A 229 -18.10 26.24 -34.22
N SER A 230 -18.45 26.70 -33.02
CA SER A 230 -19.18 27.97 -32.84
C SER A 230 -18.28 29.17 -33.05
N PHE A 231 -17.10 29.18 -32.42
CA PHE A 231 -16.13 30.26 -32.51
C PHE A 231 -15.55 30.38 -33.91
N VAL A 232 -15.01 29.31 -34.50
CA VAL A 232 -14.46 29.38 -35.87
C VAL A 232 -15.56 29.73 -36.86
N ARG A 233 -16.76 29.15 -36.76
CA ARG A 233 -17.85 29.49 -37.68
C ARG A 233 -18.31 30.94 -37.50
N SER A 234 -18.39 31.46 -36.27
CA SER A 234 -18.81 32.83 -36.01
C SER A 234 -17.73 33.84 -36.40
N PHE A 235 -16.49 33.60 -35.98
CA PHE A 235 -15.34 34.46 -36.25
C PHE A 235 -14.98 34.46 -37.74
N VAL A 236 -14.80 33.29 -38.37
CA VAL A 236 -14.51 33.23 -39.81
C VAL A 236 -15.67 33.83 -40.61
N ARG A 237 -16.93 33.52 -40.27
CA ARG A 237 -18.06 34.10 -41.00
C ARG A 237 -18.17 35.60 -40.81
N SER A 238 -17.95 36.14 -39.62
CA SER A 238 -18.04 37.58 -39.36
C SER A 238 -16.84 38.32 -39.94
N PHE A 239 -15.63 37.83 -39.69
CA PHE A 239 -14.39 38.41 -40.18
C PHE A 239 -14.29 38.34 -41.69
N VAL A 240 -14.45 37.16 -42.32
CA VAL A 240 -14.40 37.04 -43.78
C VAL A 240 -15.51 37.86 -44.40
N ARG A 241 -16.74 37.81 -43.88
CA ARG A 241 -17.84 38.61 -44.45
C ARG A 241 -17.59 40.11 -44.30
N SER A 242 -17.08 40.57 -43.16
CA SER A 242 -16.81 41.99 -42.92
C SER A 242 -15.60 42.46 -43.74
N PHE A 243 -14.48 41.75 -43.65
CA PHE A 243 -13.25 42.06 -44.36
C PHE A 243 -13.41 41.97 -45.87
N VAL A 244 -13.93 40.86 -46.42
CA VAL A 244 -14.17 40.73 -47.86
C VAL A 244 -15.16 41.78 -48.33
N ARG A 245 -16.27 42.00 -47.61
CA ARG A 245 -17.25 43.02 -48.01
C ARG A 245 -16.66 44.43 -47.94
N SER A 246 -15.88 44.75 -46.91
CA SER A 246 -15.23 46.06 -46.74
C SER A 246 -14.15 46.27 -47.80
N PHE A 247 -13.21 45.33 -47.90
CA PHE A 247 -12.06 45.40 -48.78
C PHE A 247 -12.50 45.35 -50.24
N VAL A 248 -13.31 44.36 -50.66
CA VAL A 248 -13.79 44.28 -52.04
C VAL A 248 -14.63 45.52 -52.37
N ARG A 249 -15.55 45.94 -51.48
CA ARG A 249 -16.36 47.14 -51.77
C ARG A 249 -15.53 48.41 -51.84
N SER A 250 -14.53 48.58 -50.98
CA SER A 250 -13.67 49.78 -50.96
C SER A 250 -12.70 49.75 -52.13
N PHE A 251 -11.98 48.66 -52.30
CA PHE A 251 -10.99 48.48 -53.36
C PHE A 251 -11.63 48.49 -54.74
N VAL A 252 -12.66 47.67 -55.00
CA VAL A 252 -13.35 47.68 -56.30
C VAL A 252 -13.97 49.04 -56.55
N ARG A 253 -14.66 49.65 -55.57
CA ARG A 253 -15.26 50.97 -55.79
C ARG A 253 -14.21 52.05 -56.02
N SER A 254 -13.10 52.06 -55.30
CA SER A 254 -12.03 53.05 -55.47
C SER A 254 -11.27 52.83 -56.76
N PHE A 255 -10.81 51.60 -57.01
CA PHE A 255 -10.05 51.24 -58.19
C PHE A 255 -10.89 51.37 -59.47
N VAL A 256 -12.09 50.78 -59.54
CA VAL A 256 -12.96 50.91 -60.71
C VAL A 256 -13.35 52.37 -60.91
N ARG A 257 -13.72 53.10 -59.85
CA ARG A 257 -14.08 54.53 -60.03
C ARG A 257 -12.89 55.36 -60.47
N SER A 258 -11.70 55.15 -59.93
CA SER A 258 -10.50 55.90 -60.31
C SER A 258 -10.03 55.52 -61.72
N PHE A 259 -9.91 54.22 -62.00
CA PHE A 259 -9.47 53.69 -63.28
C PHE A 259 -10.46 54.02 -64.40
N VAL A 260 -11.75 53.70 -64.24
CA VAL A 260 -12.78 54.02 -65.26
C VAL A 260 -12.87 55.53 -65.44
N ARG A 261 -12.91 56.32 -64.36
CA ARG A 261 -12.99 57.78 -64.50
C ARG A 261 -11.75 58.37 -65.15
N SER A 262 -10.55 57.91 -64.81
CA SER A 262 -9.30 58.41 -65.40
C SER A 262 -9.16 57.95 -66.85
N PHE A 263 -9.31 56.65 -67.10
CA PHE A 263 -9.17 56.04 -68.41
C PHE A 263 -10.25 56.53 -69.37
N VAL A 264 -11.54 56.44 -69.02
CA VAL A 264 -12.62 56.92 -69.89
C VAL A 264 -12.50 58.42 -70.11
N ARG A 265 -12.23 59.22 -69.07
CA ARG A 265 -12.08 60.67 -69.25
C ARG A 265 -10.87 61.01 -70.10
N SER A 266 -9.73 60.34 -69.93
CA SER A 266 -8.52 60.59 -70.72
C SER A 266 -8.69 60.11 -72.16
N PHE A 267 -9.16 58.88 -72.35
CA PHE A 267 -9.37 58.26 -73.65
C PHE A 267 -10.46 58.99 -74.44
N VAL A 268 -11.65 59.19 -73.87
CA VAL A 268 -12.73 59.92 -74.55
C VAL A 268 -12.30 61.36 -74.84
N ARG A 269 -11.68 62.06 -73.89
CA ARG A 269 -11.25 63.44 -74.13
C ARG A 269 -10.15 63.51 -75.19
N SER A 270 -9.17 62.60 -75.18
CA SER A 270 -8.10 62.58 -76.17
C SER A 270 -8.60 62.16 -77.54
N PHE A 271 -9.35 61.05 -77.61
CA PHE A 271 -9.89 60.51 -78.85
C PHE A 271 -10.92 61.45 -79.47
N VAL A 272 -11.93 61.90 -78.72
CA VAL A 272 -12.94 62.83 -79.25
C VAL A 272 -12.29 64.15 -79.64
N ARG A 273 -11.39 64.71 -78.81
CA ARG A 273 -10.73 65.97 -79.17
C ARG A 273 -9.83 65.81 -80.38
N SER A 274 -9.07 64.73 -80.51
CA SER A 274 -8.20 64.48 -81.66
C SER A 274 -9.01 64.19 -82.91
N PHE A 275 -9.97 63.26 -82.83
CA PHE A 275 -10.82 62.85 -83.95
C PHE A 275 -11.71 63.99 -84.43
N VAL A 276 -12.48 64.63 -83.54
CA VAL A 276 -13.35 65.76 -83.94
C VAL A 276 -12.51 66.91 -84.48
N ARG A 277 -11.38 67.26 -83.83
CA ARG A 277 -10.54 68.36 -84.32
C ARG A 277 -9.89 68.01 -85.67
N SER A 278 -9.43 66.79 -85.86
CA SER A 278 -8.86 66.31 -87.13
C SER A 278 -9.93 66.29 -88.23
N PHE A 279 -11.05 65.61 -87.97
CA PHE A 279 -12.13 65.41 -88.92
C PHE A 279 -12.79 66.73 -89.30
N VAL A 280 -13.22 67.55 -88.31
CA VAL A 280 -13.83 68.86 -88.59
C VAL A 280 -12.84 69.77 -89.30
N ARG A 281 -11.58 69.83 -88.85
CA ARG A 281 -10.59 70.71 -89.49
C ARG A 281 -10.24 70.25 -90.91
N SER A 282 -10.16 68.94 -91.16
CA SER A 282 -9.91 68.41 -92.51
C SER A 282 -11.12 68.58 -93.42
N PHE A 283 -12.30 68.15 -92.96
CA PHE A 283 -13.54 68.21 -93.73
C PHE A 283 -13.96 69.65 -94.02
N VAL A 284 -14.06 70.51 -93.01
CA VAL A 284 -14.44 71.92 -93.20
C VAL A 284 -13.41 72.63 -94.06
N ARG A 285 -12.11 72.43 -93.83
CA ARG A 285 -11.08 73.11 -94.64
C ARG A 285 -11.06 72.61 -96.07
N SER A 286 -11.27 71.31 -96.32
CA SER A 286 -11.37 70.74 -97.66
C SER A 286 -12.63 71.23 -98.37
N PHE A 287 -13.79 71.06 -97.73
CA PHE A 287 -15.09 71.40 -98.29
C PHE A 287 -15.21 72.91 -98.56
N VAL A 288 -14.92 73.77 -97.57
CA VAL A 288 -14.97 75.23 -97.75
C VAL A 288 -13.97 75.67 -98.80
N ARG A 289 -12.72 75.17 -98.77
CA ARG A 289 -11.70 75.58 -99.74
C ARG A 289 -12.02 75.11 -101.16
N SER A 290 -12.60 73.93 -101.34
CA SER A 290 -13.01 73.41 -102.65
C SER A 290 -14.26 74.13 -103.16
N PHE A 291 -15.30 74.21 -102.33
CA PHE A 291 -16.58 74.83 -102.69
C PHE A 291 -16.43 76.32 -102.97
N VAL A 292 -15.82 77.09 -102.06
CA VAL A 292 -15.62 78.54 -102.25
C VAL A 292 -14.71 78.79 -103.45
N ARG A 293 -13.62 78.05 -103.61
CA ARG A 293 -12.70 78.25 -104.75
C ARG A 293 -13.35 77.89 -106.07
N SER A 294 -14.16 76.82 -106.14
CA SER A 294 -14.86 76.44 -107.36
C SER A 294 -15.99 77.42 -107.68
N PHE A 295 -16.84 77.73 -106.69
CA PHE A 295 -17.99 78.62 -106.84
C PHE A 295 -17.55 80.04 -107.22
N VAL A 296 -16.62 80.65 -106.46
CA VAL A 296 -16.11 82.00 -106.74
C VAL A 296 -15.41 82.04 -108.09
N ARG A 297 -14.56 81.05 -108.41
CA ARG A 297 -13.83 81.04 -109.68
C ARG A 297 -14.74 80.84 -110.87
N SER A 298 -15.78 80.01 -110.76
CA SER A 298 -16.77 79.81 -111.83
C SER A 298 -17.66 81.05 -111.98
N PHE A 299 -18.26 81.51 -110.89
CA PHE A 299 -19.19 82.64 -110.88
C PHE A 299 -18.53 83.94 -111.32
N VAL A 300 -17.38 84.32 -110.74
CA VAL A 300 -16.67 85.55 -111.10
C VAL A 300 -16.15 85.48 -112.54
N ARG A 301 -15.57 84.34 -112.95
CA ARG A 301 -15.05 84.22 -114.33
C ARG A 301 -16.16 84.24 -115.37
N SER A 302 -17.31 83.62 -115.10
CA SER A 302 -18.49 83.65 -115.97
C SER A 302 -19.07 85.07 -116.05
N PHE A 303 -19.39 85.64 -114.88
CA PHE A 303 -20.07 86.93 -114.78
C PHE A 303 -19.22 88.07 -115.33
N VAL A 304 -17.96 88.20 -114.89
CA VAL A 304 -17.06 89.27 -115.34
C VAL A 304 -16.76 89.14 -116.83
N ARG A 305 -16.50 87.92 -117.32
CA ARG A 305 -16.16 87.72 -118.73
C ARG A 305 -17.36 87.96 -119.65
N SER A 306 -18.57 87.60 -119.23
CA SER A 306 -19.79 87.90 -119.99
C SER A 306 -20.10 89.40 -119.98
N PHE A 307 -20.14 89.99 -118.78
CA PHE A 307 -20.53 91.39 -118.59
C PHE A 307 -19.54 92.36 -119.24
N VAL A 308 -18.23 92.22 -118.97
CA VAL A 308 -17.20 93.11 -119.52
C VAL A 308 -17.12 92.96 -121.04
N ARG A 309 -17.18 91.74 -121.56
CA ARG A 309 -17.04 91.51 -123.01
C ARG A 309 -18.25 92.00 -123.79
N SER A 310 -19.46 91.89 -123.23
CA SER A 310 -20.67 92.47 -123.82
C SER A 310 -20.64 93.99 -123.76
N PHE A 311 -20.42 94.55 -122.57
CA PHE A 311 -20.51 95.98 -122.31
C PHE A 311 -19.42 96.76 -123.05
N VAL A 312 -18.14 96.36 -122.93
CA VAL A 312 -17.01 97.05 -123.57
C VAL A 312 -17.10 96.96 -125.08
N ARG A 313 -17.48 95.80 -125.63
CA ARG A 313 -17.53 95.61 -127.09
C ARG A 313 -18.70 96.38 -127.71
N SER A 314 -19.83 96.50 -127.01
CA SER A 314 -20.95 97.35 -127.45
C SER A 314 -20.58 98.83 -127.35
N PHE A 315 -20.10 99.26 -126.18
CA PHE A 315 -19.80 100.66 -125.88
C PHE A 315 -18.68 101.23 -126.77
N VAL A 316 -17.53 100.54 -126.84
CA VAL A 316 -16.38 101.01 -127.63
C VAL A 316 -16.70 101.03 -129.12
N ARG A 317 -17.41 100.03 -129.63
CA ARG A 317 -17.73 99.93 -131.06
C ARG A 317 -18.75 100.98 -131.51
N SER A 318 -19.70 101.34 -130.64
CA SER A 318 -20.64 102.45 -130.87
C SER A 318 -19.94 103.80 -130.77
N PHE A 319 -19.26 104.04 -129.65
CA PHE A 319 -18.69 105.35 -129.33
C PHE A 319 -17.53 105.74 -130.26
N VAL A 320 -16.55 104.85 -130.47
CA VAL A 320 -15.37 105.15 -131.31
C VAL A 320 -15.76 105.31 -132.78
N ARG A 321 -16.69 104.50 -133.28
CA ARG A 321 -17.09 104.53 -134.70
C ARG A 321 -17.94 105.76 -135.03
N SER A 322 -18.72 106.26 -134.07
CA SER A 322 -19.47 107.53 -134.18
C SER A 322 -18.53 108.74 -134.06
N PHE A 323 -17.72 108.77 -132.99
CA PHE A 323 -16.87 109.92 -132.66
C PHE A 323 -15.75 110.14 -133.69
N VAL A 324 -15.02 109.09 -134.09
CA VAL A 324 -13.88 109.20 -135.01
C VAL A 324 -14.33 109.54 -136.44
N ARG A 325 -15.46 108.99 -136.91
CA ARG A 325 -15.98 109.35 -138.26
C ARG A 325 -16.48 110.78 -138.34
N SER A 326 -17.08 111.30 -137.28
CA SER A 326 -17.54 112.69 -137.21
C SER A 326 -16.35 113.65 -137.13
N PHE A 327 -15.41 113.40 -136.21
CA PHE A 327 -14.29 114.28 -135.94
C PHE A 327 -13.28 114.36 -137.11
N VAL A 328 -12.91 113.21 -137.70
CA VAL A 328 -11.90 113.17 -138.79
C VAL A 328 -12.43 113.75 -140.11
N ARG A 329 -13.73 113.59 -140.42
CA ARG A 329 -14.32 114.21 -141.62
C ARG A 329 -14.44 115.74 -141.50
N SER A 330 -14.59 116.27 -140.28
CA SER A 330 -14.70 117.71 -140.05
C SER A 330 -13.33 118.40 -139.96
N PHE A 331 -12.31 117.74 -139.40
CA PHE A 331 -11.06 118.42 -139.04
C PHE A 331 -10.07 118.59 -140.20
N VAL A 332 -9.92 117.62 -141.12
CA VAL A 332 -8.82 117.67 -142.12
C VAL A 332 -9.24 118.25 -143.47
N ARG A 333 -10.55 118.34 -143.78
CA ARG A 333 -11.02 119.16 -144.91
C ARG A 333 -10.67 120.66 -144.78
N SER A 334 -10.11 121.10 -143.65
CA SER A 334 -9.76 122.51 -143.40
C SER A 334 -8.29 122.88 -143.66
N PHE A 335 -7.39 121.96 -144.04
CA PHE A 335 -5.95 122.27 -144.19
C PHE A 335 -5.33 121.97 -145.57
N VAL A 336 -6.14 121.65 -146.59
CA VAL A 336 -5.71 121.69 -148.00
C VAL A 336 -6.38 122.89 -148.66
N ARG A 337 -5.76 124.06 -148.48
CA ARG A 337 -5.55 125.08 -149.51
C ARG A 337 -4.36 125.93 -149.13
#